data_AF-A0A0F6WRD3-F1
#
_entry.id   AF-A0A0F6WRD3-F1
#
_cell.length_a   1.000
_cell.length_b   1.000
_cell.length_c   1.000
_cell.angle_alpha   90.00
_cell.angle_beta   90.00
_cell.angle_gamma   90.00
#
_symmetry.space_group_name_H-M   'P 1'
#
loop_
_entity.id
_entity.type
_entity.pdbx_description
1 polymer ?
#
loop_
_entity_poly.entity_id
_entity_poly.type
_entity_poly.pdbx_seq_one_letter_code
_entity_poly.pdbx_strand_id
1 'polypeptide(L)'
;MALVEVDDVTERLPETVLPLSEHDEIRVDRFLNDAEEIIRDAFLRNHRYLDTEILVVPWLERAVIRTVREMVSASLIIGPHVGLNSASSTTGPQSDSASYRDVPMVSFSGPKLTDELRDDLGLPITVRSRWKFPSPRKWPERRFR
;
A
#
# COMPACT_ATOMS: atom_id res chain seq x y z
N MET A 1 21.89 -0.95 2.09
CA MET A 1 22.04 0.14 1.11
C MET A 1 20.63 0.59 0.81
N ALA A 2 20.32 1.88 1.02
CA ALA A 2 19.00 2.40 0.71
C ALA A 2 18.78 2.37 -0.80
N LEU A 3 17.56 2.06 -1.22
CA LEU A 3 17.12 2.01 -2.62
C LEU A 3 16.52 3.35 -3.07
N VAL A 4 16.05 4.16 -2.12
CA VAL A 4 15.45 5.48 -2.35
C VAL A 4 15.92 6.42 -1.23
N GLU A 5 16.38 7.62 -1.60
CA GLU A 5 16.80 8.66 -0.65
C GLU A 5 15.63 9.62 -0.34
N VAL A 6 15.73 10.36 0.78
CA VAL A 6 14.69 11.31 1.22
C VAL A 6 14.41 12.36 0.14
N ASP A 7 15.46 12.97 -0.43
CA ASP A 7 15.37 14.00 -1.47
C ASP A 7 14.56 13.54 -2.69
N ASP A 8 14.76 12.28 -3.10
CA ASP A 8 14.06 11.67 -4.23
C ASP A 8 12.54 11.49 -3.97
N VAL A 9 12.11 11.44 -2.71
CA VAL A 9 10.69 11.52 -2.35
C VAL A 9 10.21 12.98 -2.30
N THR A 10 10.97 13.87 -1.65
CA THR A 10 10.54 15.26 -1.41
C THR A 10 10.38 16.07 -2.69
N GLU A 11 11.24 15.88 -3.69
CA GLU A 11 11.12 16.50 -5.04
C GLU A 11 9.79 16.19 -5.75
N ARG A 12 9.10 15.11 -5.35
CA ARG A 12 7.87 14.62 -6.00
C ARG A 12 6.62 14.90 -5.18
N LEU A 13 6.74 15.47 -3.99
CA LEU A 13 5.60 15.88 -3.18
C LEU A 13 4.98 17.17 -3.74
N PRO A 14 3.65 17.36 -3.60
CA PRO A 14 3.01 18.60 -4.01
C PRO A 14 3.44 19.77 -3.12
N GLU A 15 3.50 20.98 -3.69
CA GLU A 15 3.83 22.21 -2.96
C GLU A 15 2.97 22.44 -1.71
N THR A 16 1.77 21.89 -1.66
CA THR A 16 0.86 21.96 -0.49
C THR A 16 1.38 21.23 0.76
N VAL A 17 2.38 20.36 0.62
CA VAL A 17 3.02 19.60 1.72
C VAL A 17 4.43 20.15 2.03
N LEU A 18 4.96 21.04 1.17
CA LEU A 18 6.28 21.64 1.33
C LEU A 18 6.16 23.06 1.94
N PRO A 19 7.16 23.52 2.71
CA PRO A 19 8.32 22.78 3.20
C PRO A 19 7.96 21.77 4.29
N LEU A 20 8.71 20.67 4.38
CA LEU A 20 8.59 19.72 5.48
C LEU A 20 9.16 20.32 6.78
N SER A 21 8.59 19.90 7.91
CA SER A 21 9.17 20.15 9.24
C SER A 21 10.32 19.17 9.50
N GLU A 22 11.29 19.52 10.36
CA GLU A 22 12.33 18.59 10.85
C GLU A 22 11.71 17.28 11.40
N HIS A 23 10.53 17.37 12.02
CA HIS A 23 9.80 16.20 12.50
C HIS A 23 9.28 15.30 11.36
N ASP A 24 8.84 15.91 10.27
CA ASP A 24 8.32 15.20 9.10
C ASP A 24 9.46 14.60 8.29
N GLU A 25 10.61 15.27 8.15
CA GLU A 25 11.82 14.71 7.53
C GLU A 25 12.29 13.43 8.25
N ILE A 26 12.39 13.45 9.59
CA ILE A 26 12.68 12.27 10.41
C ILE A 26 11.62 11.17 10.21
N ARG A 27 10.39 11.54 9.89
CA ARG A 27 9.29 10.60 9.61
C ARG A 27 9.37 10.03 8.20
N VAL A 28 9.79 10.80 7.19
CA VAL A 28 10.07 10.31 5.82
C VAL A 28 11.15 9.24 5.87
N ASP A 29 12.26 9.50 6.56
CA ASP A 29 13.37 8.54 6.70
C ASP A 29 12.91 7.22 7.35
N ARG A 30 12.14 7.29 8.44
CA ARG A 30 11.54 6.07 9.03
C ARG A 30 10.60 5.34 8.06
N PHE A 31 9.73 6.07 7.35
CA PHE A 31 8.82 5.46 6.38
C PHE A 31 9.53 4.84 5.18
N LEU A 32 10.70 5.38 4.76
CA LEU A 32 11.55 4.75 3.75
C LEU A 32 12.11 3.41 4.27
N ASN A 33 12.70 3.41 5.46
CA ASN A 33 13.22 2.19 6.09
C ASN A 33 12.12 1.14 6.30
N ASP A 34 10.97 1.52 6.88
CA ASP A 34 9.80 0.65 7.07
C ASP A 34 9.29 0.07 5.74
N ALA A 35 9.23 0.89 4.67
CA ALA A 35 8.77 0.44 3.35
C ALA A 35 9.74 -0.58 2.73
N GLU A 36 11.05 -0.35 2.82
CA GLU A 36 12.04 -1.31 2.37
C GLU A 36 11.99 -2.63 3.15
N GLU A 37 11.87 -2.57 4.48
CA GLU A 37 11.72 -3.77 5.33
C GLU A 37 10.47 -4.56 4.93
N ILE A 38 9.31 -3.91 4.81
CA ILE A 38 8.04 -4.55 4.38
C ILE A 38 8.19 -5.25 3.02
N ILE A 39 8.91 -4.66 2.06
CA ILE A 39 9.15 -5.28 0.75
C ILE A 39 10.11 -6.46 0.88
N ARG A 40 11.25 -6.32 1.58
CA ARG A 40 12.18 -7.44 1.83
C ARG A 40 11.48 -8.61 2.51
N ASP A 41 10.67 -8.34 3.52
CA ASP A 41 9.84 -9.33 4.22
C ASP A 41 8.82 -10.01 3.29
N ALA A 42 8.20 -9.25 2.38
CA ALA A 42 7.25 -9.79 1.41
C ALA A 42 7.93 -10.71 0.37
N PHE A 43 9.19 -10.45 0.01
CA PHE A 43 10.00 -11.37 -0.80
C PHE A 43 10.38 -12.62 0.01
N LEU A 44 10.90 -12.46 1.23
CA LEU A 44 11.32 -13.58 2.09
C LEU A 44 10.17 -14.55 2.42
N ARG A 45 8.97 -14.04 2.67
CA ARG A 45 7.74 -14.84 2.88
C ARG A 45 7.34 -15.67 1.66
N ASN A 46 7.84 -15.34 0.47
CA ASN A 46 7.66 -16.09 -0.78
C ASN A 46 8.92 -16.87 -1.18
N HIS A 47 9.87 -17.08 -0.24
CA HIS A 47 11.15 -17.74 -0.45
C HIS A 47 12.05 -17.09 -1.53
N ARG A 48 11.90 -15.77 -1.72
CA ARG A 48 12.63 -14.95 -2.68
C ARG A 48 13.55 -13.98 -1.94
N TYR A 49 14.68 -13.62 -2.54
CA TYR A 49 15.68 -12.73 -1.94
C TYR A 49 15.86 -11.48 -2.79
N LEU A 50 15.25 -10.38 -2.36
CA LEU A 50 15.18 -9.11 -3.09
C LEU A 50 16.56 -8.65 -3.60
N ASP A 51 17.57 -8.63 -2.72
CA ASP A 51 18.90 -8.12 -3.03
C ASP A 51 19.62 -8.96 -4.12
N THR A 52 19.28 -10.24 -4.25
CA THR A 52 19.80 -11.10 -5.34
C THR A 52 19.00 -10.97 -6.63
N GLU A 53 17.68 -10.77 -6.53
CA GLU A 53 16.82 -10.69 -7.71
C GLU A 53 16.96 -9.35 -8.44
N ILE A 54 17.18 -8.24 -7.72
CA ILE A 54 17.45 -6.93 -8.31
C ILE A 54 18.63 -6.98 -9.29
N LEU A 55 19.68 -7.75 -8.95
CA LEU A 55 20.86 -7.92 -9.81
C LEU A 55 20.61 -8.79 -11.06
N VAL A 56 19.58 -9.64 -11.03
CA VAL A 56 19.26 -10.62 -12.09
C VAL A 56 18.09 -10.15 -12.97
N VAL A 57 17.19 -9.32 -12.44
CA VAL A 57 15.91 -8.94 -13.05
C VAL A 57 15.87 -7.42 -13.29
N PRO A 58 16.25 -6.92 -14.49
CA PRO A 58 16.50 -5.49 -14.73
C PRO A 58 15.29 -4.56 -14.63
N TRP A 59 14.09 -5.09 -14.46
CA TRP A 59 12.86 -4.31 -14.22
C TRP A 59 12.51 -4.20 -12.73
N LEU A 60 12.97 -5.15 -11.90
CA LEU A 60 12.56 -5.26 -10.50
C LEU A 60 13.07 -4.08 -9.67
N GLU A 61 14.31 -3.64 -9.88
CA GLU A 61 14.87 -2.45 -9.22
C GLU A 61 13.97 -1.22 -9.39
N ARG A 62 13.55 -0.94 -10.63
CA ARG A 62 12.67 0.20 -10.96
C ARG A 62 11.26 0.03 -10.40
N ALA A 63 10.75 -1.21 -10.35
CA ALA A 63 9.47 -1.51 -9.71
C ALA A 63 9.54 -1.23 -8.21
N VAL A 64 10.57 -1.73 -7.51
CA VAL A 64 10.78 -1.53 -6.07
C VAL A 64 10.91 -0.05 -5.72
N ILE A 65 11.74 0.70 -6.46
CA ILE A 65 11.89 2.16 -6.29
C ILE A 65 10.54 2.86 -6.44
N ARG A 66 9.74 2.50 -7.45
CA ARG A 66 8.40 3.06 -7.64
C ARG A 66 7.46 2.69 -6.48
N THR A 67 7.44 1.44 -6.06
CA THR A 67 6.61 0.95 -4.95
C THR A 67 6.95 1.63 -3.62
N VAL A 68 8.23 1.81 -3.30
CA VAL A 68 8.68 2.55 -2.11
C VAL A 68 8.20 4.00 -2.16
N ARG A 69 8.42 4.71 -3.27
CA ARG A 69 7.93 6.09 -3.46
C ARG A 69 6.42 6.19 -3.29
N GLU A 70 5.65 5.24 -3.84
CA GLU A 70 4.19 5.22 -3.74
C GLU A 70 3.71 4.93 -2.32
N MET A 71 4.33 3.98 -1.61
CA MET A 71 4.04 3.69 -0.21
C MET A 71 4.31 4.87 0.71
N VAL A 72 5.46 5.56 0.54
CA VAL A 72 5.84 6.70 1.39
C VAL A 72 5.02 7.95 1.07
N SER A 73 4.86 8.31 -0.22
CA SER A 73 4.07 9.49 -0.61
C SER A 73 2.60 9.36 -0.20
N ALA A 74 1.98 8.18 -0.37
CA ALA A 74 0.63 7.92 0.13
C ALA A 74 0.58 8.07 1.66
N SER A 75 1.58 7.56 2.39
CA SER A 75 1.65 7.66 3.85
C SER A 75 1.86 9.08 4.39
N LEU A 76 2.51 9.96 3.63
CA LEU A 76 2.67 11.36 3.99
C LEU A 76 1.40 12.18 3.69
N ILE A 77 0.84 12.01 2.50
CA ILE A 77 -0.32 12.81 2.03
C ILE A 77 -1.62 12.36 2.72
N ILE A 78 -1.83 11.04 2.86
CA ILE A 78 -3.07 10.47 3.40
C ILE A 78 -2.92 10.19 4.90
N GLY A 79 -1.70 9.92 5.41
CA GLY A 79 -1.42 9.56 6.81
C GLY A 79 -2.18 10.37 7.89
N PRO A 80 -2.10 11.71 7.87
CA PRO A 80 -2.81 12.59 8.82
C PRO A 80 -4.36 12.50 8.74
N HIS A 81 -4.87 11.97 7.62
CA HIS A 81 -6.28 11.88 7.28
C HIS A 81 -6.73 10.43 7.01
N VAL A 82 -5.98 9.42 7.49
CA VAL A 82 -6.31 8.00 7.26
C VAL A 82 -7.72 7.71 7.77
N GLY A 83 -8.55 7.23 6.87
CA GLY A 83 -9.94 6.94 7.13
C GLY A 83 -10.89 8.14 6.94
N LEU A 84 -10.45 9.39 6.83
CA LEU A 84 -11.34 10.55 6.72
C LEU A 84 -11.90 10.70 5.29
N ASN A 85 -13.21 10.52 5.16
CA ASN A 85 -13.93 10.54 3.87
C ASN A 85 -14.65 11.87 3.61
N SER A 86 -15.11 12.54 4.67
CA SER A 86 -15.62 13.91 4.61
C SER A 86 -15.58 14.55 5.99
N ALA A 87 -15.07 15.79 6.08
CA ALA A 87 -15.24 16.66 7.24
C ALA A 87 -16.04 17.89 6.84
N SER A 88 -17.06 18.24 7.63
CA SER A 88 -17.85 19.46 7.47
C SER A 88 -18.04 20.12 8.84
N SER A 89 -17.83 21.44 8.90
CA SER A 89 -18.04 22.27 10.09
C SER A 89 -18.94 23.47 9.73
N THR A 90 -19.75 23.98 10.66
CA THR A 90 -20.95 24.82 10.45
C THR A 90 -20.74 26.22 9.82
N THR A 91 -20.87 27.34 10.54
CA THR A 91 -21.03 27.56 12.00
C THR A 91 -22.47 27.95 12.41
N GLY A 92 -22.80 27.94 13.72
CA GLY A 92 -24.17 28.07 14.25
C GLY A 92 -24.39 27.17 15.50
N PRO A 93 -25.61 26.71 15.83
CA PRO A 93 -25.79 25.64 16.84
C PRO A 93 -25.14 24.34 16.33
N GLN A 94 -23.98 23.97 16.88
CA GLN A 94 -23.04 23.09 16.17
C GLN A 94 -23.26 21.59 16.27
N SER A 95 -23.03 20.95 15.12
CA SER A 95 -22.87 19.52 14.91
C SER A 95 -21.71 19.34 13.94
N ASP A 96 -20.53 19.00 14.44
CA ASP A 96 -19.41 18.57 13.60
C ASP A 96 -19.64 17.10 13.21
N SER A 97 -19.43 16.77 11.94
CA SER A 97 -19.55 15.38 11.47
C SER A 97 -18.35 15.00 10.60
N ALA A 98 -17.71 13.90 10.99
CA ALA A 98 -16.64 13.25 10.25
C ALA A 98 -17.13 11.87 9.78
N SER A 99 -17.24 11.68 8.47
CA SER A 99 -17.48 10.37 7.89
C SER A 99 -16.15 9.66 7.73
N TYR A 100 -16.06 8.41 8.21
CA TYR A 100 -14.87 7.59 8.04
C TYR A 100 -15.10 6.45 7.04
N ARG A 101 -14.12 6.20 6.16
CA ARG A 101 -14.07 5.12 5.18
C ARG A 101 -12.62 4.62 5.07
N ASP A 102 -12.40 3.33 5.27
CA ASP A 102 -11.09 2.72 5.05
C ASP A 102 -10.61 2.91 3.61
N VAL A 103 -9.51 3.65 3.47
CA VAL A 103 -8.72 3.72 2.24
C VAL A 103 -7.67 2.61 2.35
N PRO A 104 -7.69 1.56 1.51
CA PRO A 104 -6.85 0.37 1.73
C PRO A 104 -5.35 0.62 1.55
N MET A 105 -4.97 1.79 1.01
CA MET A 105 -3.64 2.15 0.55
C MET A 105 -2.66 2.53 1.67
N VAL A 106 -3.14 2.97 2.84
CA VAL A 106 -2.30 3.47 3.95
C VAL A 106 -2.83 2.93 5.28
N SER A 107 -1.96 2.74 6.27
CA SER A 107 -2.38 2.49 7.66
C SER A 107 -2.01 3.68 8.55
N PHE A 108 -2.67 3.82 9.69
CA PHE A 108 -2.30 4.82 10.70
C PHE A 108 -0.86 4.62 11.25
N SER A 109 -0.32 3.40 11.12
CA SER A 109 1.05 3.07 11.53
C SER A 109 2.12 3.50 10.51
N GLY A 110 1.75 3.81 9.26
CA GLY A 110 2.70 4.21 8.21
C GLY A 110 2.51 3.44 6.89
N PRO A 111 3.60 3.13 6.16
CA PRO A 111 3.56 2.54 4.83
C PRO A 111 2.99 1.12 4.84
N LYS A 112 2.23 0.80 3.77
CA LYS A 112 1.52 -0.46 3.65
C LYS A 112 1.61 -1.01 2.23
N LEU A 113 2.11 -2.23 2.09
CA LEU A 113 2.17 -2.92 0.81
C LEU A 113 0.79 -3.52 0.44
N THR A 114 0.11 -2.89 -0.52
CA THR A 114 -1.19 -3.33 -1.06
C THR A 114 -1.05 -4.56 -1.97
N ASP A 115 -2.17 -5.19 -2.35
CA ASP A 115 -2.15 -6.27 -3.36
C ASP A 115 -1.77 -5.73 -4.76
N GLU A 116 -2.14 -4.50 -5.12
CA GLU A 116 -1.74 -3.89 -6.41
C GLU A 116 -0.22 -3.68 -6.48
N LEU A 117 0.38 -3.16 -5.41
CA LEU A 117 1.83 -3.01 -5.29
C LEU A 117 2.57 -4.36 -5.19
N ARG A 118 1.91 -5.43 -4.74
CA ARG A 118 2.44 -6.80 -4.82
C ARG A 118 2.49 -7.29 -6.27
N ASP A 119 1.46 -7.04 -7.06
CA ASP A 119 1.38 -7.44 -8.47
C ASP A 119 2.48 -6.76 -9.30
N ASP A 120 2.70 -5.45 -9.08
CA ASP A 120 3.79 -4.66 -9.69
C ASP A 120 5.19 -5.19 -9.34
N LEU A 121 5.37 -5.83 -8.17
CA LEU A 121 6.60 -6.50 -7.75
C LEU A 121 6.70 -7.98 -8.22
N GLY A 122 5.67 -8.49 -8.91
CA GLY A 122 5.56 -9.89 -9.29
C GLY A 122 5.44 -10.84 -8.09
N LEU A 123 4.86 -10.37 -6.97
CA LEU A 123 4.57 -11.15 -5.77
C LEU A 123 3.12 -11.68 -5.83
N PRO A 124 2.82 -12.85 -5.23
CA PRO A 124 1.46 -13.37 -5.23
C PRO A 124 0.50 -12.47 -4.42
N ILE A 125 -0.57 -12.08 -5.08
CA ILE A 125 -1.68 -11.27 -4.53
C ILE A 125 -2.71 -12.13 -3.80
N THR A 126 -3.35 -11.59 -2.76
CA THR A 126 -4.29 -12.34 -1.90
C THR A 126 -5.70 -12.42 -2.51
N VAL A 127 -5.80 -12.77 -3.80
CA VAL A 127 -7.07 -12.83 -4.51
C VAL A 127 -7.83 -14.12 -4.20
N ARG A 128 -9.00 -13.98 -3.57
CA ARG A 128 -10.00 -15.05 -3.51
C ARG A 128 -10.75 -15.12 -4.83
N SER A 129 -10.97 -16.33 -5.36
CA SER A 129 -11.83 -16.51 -6.54
C SER A 129 -13.20 -15.88 -6.29
N ARG A 130 -13.54 -14.85 -7.08
CA ARG A 130 -14.88 -14.26 -7.12
C ARG A 130 -15.91 -15.18 -7.77
N TRP A 131 -15.44 -16.15 -8.56
CA TRP A 131 -16.30 -17.13 -9.24
C TRP A 131 -16.54 -18.35 -8.35
N LYS A 132 -17.81 -18.69 -8.14
CA LYS A 132 -18.23 -20.01 -7.65
C LYS A 132 -18.61 -20.85 -8.86
N PHE A 133 -17.85 -21.90 -9.12
CA PHE A 133 -18.23 -22.88 -10.14
C PHE A 133 -19.60 -23.48 -9.75
N PRO A 134 -20.57 -23.60 -10.68
CA PRO A 134 -21.86 -24.20 -10.36
C PRO A 134 -21.67 -25.63 -9.86
N SER A 135 -22.46 -26.05 -8.88
CA SER A 135 -22.44 -27.44 -8.43
C SER A 135 -22.74 -28.37 -9.62
N PRO A 136 -22.02 -29.50 -9.77
CA PRO A 136 -22.24 -30.40 -10.90
C PRO A 136 -23.71 -30.85 -10.93
N ARG A 137 -24.30 -30.83 -12.14
CA ARG A 137 -25.68 -31.31 -12.33
C ARG A 137 -25.74 -32.76 -11.86
N LYS A 138 -26.63 -33.04 -10.90
CA LYS A 138 -26.93 -34.41 -10.48
C LYS A 138 -27.48 -35.18 -11.68
N TRP A 139 -26.97 -36.38 -11.91
CA TRP A 139 -27.50 -37.28 -12.93
C TRP A 139 -28.96 -37.64 -12.61
N PRO A 140 -29.84 -37.89 -13.61
CA PRO A 140 -31.25 -38.23 -13.38
C PRO A 140 -31.43 -39.68 -12.87
N GLU A 141 -30.79 -39.99 -11.75
CA GLU A 141 -31.00 -41.23 -11.01
C GLU A 141 -32.37 -41.21 -10.32
N ARG A 142 -33.37 -41.81 -10.97
CA ARG A 142 -34.62 -42.16 -10.28
C ARG A 142 -34.28 -43.16 -9.19
N ARG A 143 -34.51 -42.80 -7.93
CA ARG A 143 -34.57 -43.79 -6.85
C ARG A 143 -35.66 -44.81 -7.20
N PHE A 144 -35.28 -46.08 -7.34
CA PHE A 144 -36.24 -47.16 -7.26
C PHE A 144 -36.96 -47.06 -5.91
N ARG A 145 -38.28 -47.22 -5.94
CA ARG A 145 -39.19 -47.00 -4.82
C ARG A 145 -39.90 -48.30 -4.47
#